data_AF-A0A7X7LJC6-F1
#
_entry.id   AF-A0A7X7LJC6-F1
#
_cell.length_a   1.000
_cell.length_b   1.000
_cell.length_c   1.000
_cell.angle_alpha   90.00
_cell.angle_beta   90.00
_cell.angle_gamma   90.00
#
_symmetry.space_group_name_H-M   'P 1'
#
loop_
_entity.id
_entity.type
_entity.pdbx_description
1 polymer ?
#
loop_
_entity_poly.entity_id
_entity_poly.type
_entity_poly.pdbx_seq_one_letter_code
_entity_poly.pdbx_strand_id
1 'polypeptide(L)'
;MITVILSVIIAVSAISAIYAYHIKNIVLFSWLKPLTSILILALAISVHAGHPTAYSQRIIASLVFAIIGDIYLIEYKYLLKGIIAFSIAHFGFSYAFIGLYGFYSDWRLLLVLFVFFMSYYLFLRKNLRDFKWAIGIYMIIIMFMNWQAIGLFLTDQRLRNIGLLIASL
;
A
#
# COMPACT_ATOMS: atom_id res chain seq x y z
N MET A 1 -2.03 12.82 -20.80
CA MET A 1 -1.96 14.13 -20.09
C MET A 1 -2.62 14.06 -18.71
N ILE A 2 -3.89 13.62 -18.60
CA ILE A 2 -4.62 13.52 -17.32
C ILE A 2 -3.87 12.67 -16.26
N THR A 3 -3.36 11.50 -16.63
CA THR A 3 -2.62 10.61 -15.71
C THR A 3 -1.36 11.26 -15.13
N VAL A 4 -0.64 12.04 -15.93
CA VAL A 4 0.57 12.77 -15.49
C VAL A 4 0.19 13.86 -14.50
N ILE A 5 -0.86 14.63 -14.81
CA ILE A 5 -1.36 15.69 -13.91
C ILE A 5 -1.77 15.09 -12.57
N LEU A 6 -2.56 14.01 -12.58
CA LEU A 6 -2.96 13.30 -11.36
C LEU A 6 -1.75 12.80 -10.57
N SER A 7 -0.74 12.24 -11.24
CA SER A 7 0.47 11.73 -10.59
C SER A 7 1.25 12.86 -9.87
N VAL A 8 1.34 14.03 -10.49
CA VAL A 8 1.97 15.22 -9.87
C VAL A 8 1.16 15.69 -8.67
N ILE A 9 -0.17 15.76 -8.78
CA ILE A 9 -1.05 16.17 -7.67
C ILE A 9 -0.95 15.17 -6.50
N ILE A 10 -0.90 13.86 -6.77
CA ILE A 10 -0.70 12.82 -5.76
C ILE A 10 0.63 13.05 -5.04
N ALA A 11 1.72 13.28 -5.77
CA ALA A 11 3.03 13.52 -5.16
C ALA A 11 3.03 14.76 -4.25
N VAL A 12 2.45 15.87 -4.72
CA VAL A 12 2.32 17.10 -3.91
C VAL A 12 1.45 16.86 -2.68
N SER A 13 0.33 16.15 -2.81
CA SER A 13 -0.57 15.82 -1.71
C SER A 13 0.12 14.93 -0.66
N ALA A 14 0.84 13.90 -1.10
CA ALA A 14 1.59 12.99 -0.23
C ALA A 14 2.70 13.72 0.55
N ILE A 15 3.50 14.55 -0.14
CA ILE A 15 4.55 15.36 0.50
C ILE A 15 3.92 16.31 1.53
N SER A 16 2.81 16.96 1.18
CA SER A 16 2.09 17.85 2.10
C SER A 16 1.55 17.10 3.32
N ALA A 17 1.07 15.86 3.15
CA ALA A 17 0.58 15.03 4.24
C ALA A 17 1.72 14.68 5.21
N ILE A 18 2.89 14.29 4.69
CA ILE A 18 4.08 13.98 5.49
C ILE A 18 4.56 15.24 6.23
N TYR A 19 4.57 16.39 5.56
CA TYR A 19 4.92 17.66 6.19
C TYR A 19 3.94 18.02 7.31
N ALA A 20 2.63 17.88 7.07
CA ALA A 20 1.58 18.12 8.08
C ALA A 20 1.76 17.22 9.33
N TYR A 21 2.14 15.96 9.12
CA TYR A 21 2.48 15.04 10.20
C TYR A 21 3.68 15.53 11.01
N HIS A 22 4.74 15.99 10.35
CA HIS A 22 5.95 16.50 11.01
C HIS A 22 5.70 17.76 11.85
N ILE A 23 4.89 18.71 11.37
CA ILE A 23 4.49 19.90 12.14
C ILE A 23 3.41 19.60 13.19
N LYS A 24 3.02 18.32 13.37
CA LYS A 24 1.96 17.85 14.29
C LYS A 24 0.60 18.53 14.05
N ASN A 25 0.33 18.97 12.83
CA ASN A 25 -0.98 19.51 12.46
C ASN A 25 -1.94 18.35 12.15
N ILE A 26 -2.58 17.84 13.20
CA ILE A 26 -3.47 16.67 13.14
C ILE A 26 -4.63 16.90 12.17
N VAL A 27 -5.20 18.11 12.13
CA VAL A 27 -6.32 18.42 11.25
C VAL A 27 -5.89 18.29 9.79
N LEU A 28 -4.82 18.99 9.40
CA LEU A 28 -4.32 18.95 8.03
C LEU A 28 -3.91 17.54 7.60
N PHE A 29 -3.22 16.80 8.47
CA PHE A 29 -2.84 15.39 8.22
C PHE A 29 -4.07 14.49 8.01
N SER A 30 -5.10 14.65 8.84
CA SER A 30 -6.33 13.85 8.79
C SER A 30 -7.12 14.03 7.49
N TRP A 31 -7.03 15.21 6.88
CA TRP A 31 -7.62 15.48 5.56
C TRP A 31 -6.74 15.01 4.40
N LEU A 32 -5.43 15.31 4.47
CA LEU A 32 -4.50 15.01 3.36
C LEU A 32 -4.26 13.52 3.17
N LYS A 33 -4.27 12.73 4.26
CA LYS A 33 -3.99 11.29 4.18
C LYS A 33 -5.06 10.54 3.35
N PRO A 34 -6.37 10.60 3.68
CA PRO A 34 -7.40 10.01 2.83
C PRO A 34 -7.47 10.65 1.43
N LEU A 35 -7.22 11.96 1.32
CA LEU A 35 -7.21 12.65 0.02
C LEU A 35 -6.17 12.05 -0.93
N THR A 36 -4.96 11.77 -0.43
CA THR A 36 -3.89 11.15 -1.23
C THR A 36 -4.37 9.80 -1.80
N SER A 37 -4.99 8.96 -0.97
CA SER A 37 -5.51 7.66 -1.39
C SER A 37 -6.69 7.75 -2.36
N ILE A 38 -7.56 8.76 -2.20
CA ILE A 38 -8.64 9.06 -3.16
C ILE A 38 -8.07 9.49 -4.51
N LEU A 39 -7.01 10.30 -4.53
CA LEU A 39 -6.35 10.70 -5.77
C LEU A 39 -5.69 9.50 -6.46
N ILE A 40 -5.07 8.58 -5.70
CA ILE A 40 -4.54 7.32 -6.24
C ILE A 40 -5.66 6.45 -6.83
N LEU A 41 -6.82 6.37 -6.18
CA LEU A 41 -8.01 5.70 -6.70
C LEU A 41 -8.49 6.35 -8.00
N ALA A 42 -8.56 7.68 -8.06
CA ALA A 42 -8.94 8.41 -9.27
C ALA A 42 -7.97 8.14 -10.43
N LEU A 43 -6.66 8.07 -10.15
CA LEU A 43 -5.65 7.66 -11.14
C LEU A 43 -5.91 6.23 -11.63
N ALA A 44 -6.16 5.28 -10.73
CA ALA A 44 -6.46 3.89 -11.09
C ALA A 44 -7.72 3.77 -11.96
N ILE A 45 -8.79 4.52 -11.63
CA ILE A 45 -10.02 4.59 -12.43
C ILE A 45 -9.75 5.19 -13.82
N SER A 46 -8.95 6.27 -13.90
CA SER A 46 -8.58 6.88 -15.18
C SER A 46 -7.81 5.91 -16.09
N VAL A 47 -6.90 5.11 -15.53
CA VAL A 47 -6.19 4.05 -16.26
C VAL A 47 -7.15 2.94 -16.69
N HIS A 48 -8.05 2.50 -15.81
CA HIS A 48 -9.06 1.49 -16.11
C HIS A 48 -9.99 1.92 -17.25
N ALA A 49 -10.43 3.17 -17.26
CA ALA A 49 -11.32 3.70 -18.29
C ALA A 49 -10.68 3.68 -19.69
N GLY A 50 -9.37 3.88 -19.79
CA GLY A 50 -8.63 3.78 -21.06
C GLY A 50 -8.39 2.33 -21.51
N HIS A 51 -8.06 1.44 -20.56
CA HIS A 51 -7.76 0.03 -20.83
C HIS A 51 -8.31 -0.87 -19.71
N PRO A 52 -9.59 -1.26 -19.79
CA PRO A 52 -10.22 -2.03 -18.72
C PRO A 52 -9.65 -3.44 -18.68
N THR A 53 -9.09 -3.80 -17.52
CA THR A 53 -8.54 -5.14 -17.25
C THR A 53 -8.99 -5.66 -15.90
N ALA A 54 -9.07 -6.98 -15.76
CA ALA A 54 -9.36 -7.62 -14.47
C ALA A 54 -8.37 -7.20 -13.37
N TYR A 55 -7.10 -6.96 -13.73
CA TYR A 55 -6.10 -6.41 -12.83
C TYR A 55 -6.48 -5.03 -12.30
N SER A 56 -6.76 -4.08 -13.20
CA SER A 56 -7.12 -2.72 -12.79
C SER A 56 -8.39 -2.68 -11.92
N GLN A 57 -9.37 -3.57 -12.17
CA GLN A 57 -10.56 -3.70 -11.31
C GLN A 57 -10.21 -4.19 -9.90
N ARG A 58 -9.32 -5.19 -9.78
CA ARG A 58 -8.85 -5.69 -8.48
C ARG A 58 -8.07 -4.62 -7.72
N ILE A 59 -7.23 -3.83 -8.40
CA ILE A 59 -6.50 -2.70 -7.80
C ILE A 59 -7.49 -1.65 -7.27
N ILE A 60 -8.48 -1.26 -8.07
CA ILE A 60 -9.53 -0.31 -7.66
C ILE A 60 -10.27 -0.81 -6.42
N ALA A 61 -10.73 -2.07 -6.42
CA ALA A 61 -11.41 -2.66 -5.27
C ALA A 61 -10.52 -2.67 -4.02
N SER A 62 -9.24 -2.98 -4.17
CA SER A 62 -8.27 -2.98 -3.07
C SER A 62 -8.02 -1.57 -2.53
N LEU A 63 -7.96 -0.56 -3.39
CA LEU A 63 -7.80 0.86 -3.01
C LEU A 63 -8.99 1.37 -2.20
N VAL A 64 -10.21 0.92 -2.47
CA VAL A 64 -11.38 1.27 -1.64
C VAL A 64 -11.18 0.82 -0.19
N PHE A 65 -10.70 -0.41 0.03
CA PHE A 65 -10.37 -0.88 1.37
C PHE A 65 -9.20 -0.12 2.00
N ALA A 66 -8.20 0.28 1.20
CA ALA A 66 -7.08 1.10 1.68
C ALA A 66 -7.56 2.48 2.18
N ILE A 67 -8.47 3.14 1.45
CA ILE A 67 -9.08 4.42 1.87
C ILE A 67 -9.87 4.25 3.18
N ILE A 68 -10.65 3.19 3.31
CA ILE A 68 -11.36 2.88 4.56
C ILE A 68 -10.36 2.69 5.71
N GLY A 69 -9.23 2.02 5.45
CA GLY A 69 -8.12 1.88 6.37
C GLY A 69 -7.55 3.23 6.82
N ASP A 70 -7.26 4.12 5.87
CA ASP A 70 -6.76 5.47 6.16
C ASP A 70 -7.70 6.27 7.08
N ILE A 71 -9.01 6.20 6.81
CA ILE A 71 -10.03 6.88 7.62
C ILE A 71 -10.05 6.32 9.05
N TYR A 72 -10.03 5.00 9.21
CA TYR A 72 -10.00 4.38 10.55
C TYR A 72 -8.69 4.64 11.30
N LEU A 73 -7.56 4.82 10.61
CA LEU A 73 -6.27 5.08 11.27
C LEU A 73 -6.13 6.51 11.80
N ILE A 74 -7.05 7.42 11.50
CA ILE A 74 -7.03 8.79 12.04
C ILE A 74 -7.22 8.77 13.56
N GLU A 75 -8.11 7.92 14.05
CA GLU A 75 -8.38 7.80 15.47
C GLU A 75 -7.84 6.50 16.05
N TYR A 76 -7.03 6.59 17.11
CA TYR A 76 -6.44 5.42 17.76
C TYR A 76 -7.47 4.37 18.20
N LYS A 77 -8.70 4.79 18.56
CA LYS A 77 -9.80 3.89 18.95
C LYS A 77 -10.24 2.93 17.84
N TYR A 78 -9.98 3.27 16.57
CA TYR A 78 -10.32 2.46 15.41
C TYR A 78 -9.11 1.79 14.76
N LEU A 79 -7.93 1.86 15.40
CA LEU A 79 -6.69 1.31 14.86
C LEU A 79 -6.84 -0.14 14.39
N LEU A 80 -7.47 -1.01 15.18
CA LEU A 80 -7.70 -2.41 14.80
C LEU A 80 -8.56 -2.54 13.54
N LYS A 81 -9.66 -1.78 13.45
CA LYS A 81 -10.54 -1.79 12.27
C LYS A 81 -9.79 -1.34 11.02
N GLY A 82 -8.95 -0.33 11.18
CA GLY A 82 -8.12 0.16 10.10
C GLY A 82 -7.04 -0.83 9.65
N ILE A 83 -6.39 -1.52 10.59
CA ILE A 83 -5.45 -2.61 10.28
C ILE A 83 -6.16 -3.75 9.53
N ILE A 84 -7.38 -4.11 9.94
CA ILE A 84 -8.19 -5.12 9.24
C ILE A 84 -8.52 -4.68 7.82
N ALA A 85 -8.98 -3.44 7.63
CA ALA A 85 -9.29 -2.88 6.31
C ALA A 85 -8.05 -2.86 5.40
N PHE A 86 -6.90 -2.41 5.93
CA PHE A 86 -5.63 -2.47 5.19
C PHE A 86 -5.20 -3.89 4.87
N SER A 87 -5.39 -4.85 5.78
CA SER A 87 -5.07 -6.25 5.55
C SER A 87 -5.85 -6.80 4.34
N ILE A 88 -7.15 -6.50 4.28
CA ILE A 88 -8.02 -6.89 3.14
C ILE A 88 -7.52 -6.24 1.84
N ALA A 89 -7.17 -4.94 1.88
CA ALA A 89 -6.61 -4.24 0.73
C ALA A 89 -5.34 -4.93 0.19
N HIS A 90 -4.41 -5.31 1.07
CA HIS A 90 -3.13 -5.92 0.67
C HIS A 90 -3.28 -7.36 0.17
N PHE A 91 -4.25 -8.12 0.69
CA PHE A 91 -4.63 -9.40 0.06
C PHE A 91 -5.17 -9.17 -1.37
N GLY A 92 -6.00 -8.14 -1.56
CA GLY A 92 -6.50 -7.77 -2.88
C GLY A 92 -5.38 -7.36 -3.85
N PHE A 93 -4.41 -6.56 -3.40
CA PHE A 93 -3.22 -6.21 -4.18
C PHE A 93 -2.39 -7.44 -4.53
N SER A 94 -2.13 -8.32 -3.56
CA SER A 94 -1.41 -9.57 -3.80
C SER A 94 -2.10 -10.43 -4.86
N TYR A 95 -3.42 -10.57 -4.77
CA TYR A 95 -4.21 -11.31 -5.76
C TYR A 95 -4.23 -10.66 -7.14
N ALA A 96 -4.20 -9.32 -7.20
CA ALA A 96 -4.07 -8.59 -8.46
C ALA A 96 -2.70 -8.86 -9.10
N PHE A 97 -1.63 -8.78 -8.32
CA PHE A 97 -0.25 -9.01 -8.77
C PHE A 97 -0.04 -10.44 -9.28
N ILE A 98 -0.45 -11.44 -8.49
CA ILE A 98 -0.37 -12.86 -8.89
C ILE A 98 -1.18 -13.12 -10.16
N GLY A 99 -2.36 -12.49 -10.29
CA GLY A 99 -3.24 -12.67 -11.45
C GLY A 99 -2.70 -12.12 -12.77
N LEU A 100 -1.73 -11.20 -12.75
CA LEU A 100 -1.23 -10.57 -13.98
C LEU A 100 -0.04 -11.34 -14.61
N TYR A 101 0.76 -12.01 -13.79
CA TYR A 101 2.04 -12.59 -14.22
C TYR A 101 2.39 -13.93 -13.56
N GLY A 102 1.51 -14.47 -12.71
CA GLY A 102 1.71 -15.75 -12.01
C GLY A 102 2.28 -15.60 -10.60
N PHE A 103 2.45 -16.73 -9.92
CA PHE A 103 2.96 -16.78 -8.55
C PHE A 103 4.49 -16.83 -8.53
N TYR A 104 5.11 -15.86 -7.87
CA TYR A 104 6.55 -15.83 -7.70
C TYR A 104 6.97 -16.74 -6.53
N SER A 105 7.96 -17.61 -6.76
CA SER A 105 8.34 -18.68 -5.82
C SER A 105 9.77 -18.61 -5.29
N ASP A 106 10.57 -17.57 -5.59
CA ASP A 106 11.94 -17.51 -5.07
C ASP A 106 11.95 -17.17 -3.57
N TRP A 107 12.37 -18.15 -2.77
CA TRP A 107 12.49 -18.08 -1.32
C TRP A 107 13.60 -17.14 -0.83
N ARG A 108 14.61 -16.84 -1.67
CA ARG A 108 15.73 -15.95 -1.28
C ARG A 108 15.23 -14.54 -1.01
N LEU A 109 14.37 -14.02 -1.89
CA LEU A 109 13.75 -12.71 -1.72
C LEU A 109 12.86 -12.67 -0.47
N LEU A 110 12.11 -13.75 -0.23
CA LEU A 110 11.28 -13.89 0.97
C LEU A 110 12.11 -13.82 2.25
N LEU A 111 13.29 -14.44 2.28
CA LEU A 111 14.18 -14.37 3.44
C LEU A 111 14.72 -12.96 3.69
N VAL A 112 15.13 -12.24 2.64
CA VAL A 112 15.61 -10.87 2.77
C VAL A 112 14.50 -9.97 3.33
N LEU A 113 13.29 -10.08 2.79
CA LEU A 113 12.12 -9.35 3.29
C LEU A 113 11.80 -9.76 4.72
N PHE A 114 11.84 -11.04 5.06
CA PHE A 114 11.57 -11.52 6.41
C PHE A 114 12.53 -10.92 7.43
N VAL A 115 13.83 -10.87 7.14
CA VAL A 115 14.83 -10.25 8.03
C VAL A 115 14.53 -8.76 8.22
N PHE A 116 14.17 -8.06 7.15
CA PHE A 116 13.81 -6.63 7.21
C PHE A 116 12.55 -6.39 8.06
N PHE A 117 11.45 -7.07 7.75
CA PHE A 117 10.18 -6.94 8.46
C PHE A 117 10.29 -7.40 9.93
N MET A 118 11.03 -8.48 10.21
CA MET A 118 11.26 -8.93 11.58
C MET A 118 12.06 -7.90 12.37
N SER A 119 13.14 -7.35 11.79
CA SER A 119 13.93 -6.29 12.44
C SER A 119 13.07 -5.07 12.76
N TYR A 120 12.24 -4.64 11.81
CA TYR A 120 11.31 -3.53 11.99
C TYR A 120 10.25 -3.82 13.06
N TYR A 121 9.69 -5.04 13.10
CA TYR A 121 8.73 -5.45 14.12
C TYR A 121 9.35 -5.44 15.53
N LEU A 122 10.58 -5.95 15.67
CA LEU A 122 11.31 -5.96 16.94
C LEU A 122 11.62 -4.54 17.45
N PHE A 123 11.81 -3.58 16.54
CA PHE A 123 11.95 -2.18 16.88
C PHE A 123 10.62 -1.58 17.35
N LEU A 124 9.54 -1.82 16.62
CA LEU A 124 8.19 -1.30 16.93
C LEU A 124 7.58 -1.91 18.19
N ARG A 125 7.77 -3.22 18.44
CA ARG A 125 7.10 -3.95 19.54
C ARG A 125 7.31 -3.35 20.92
N LYS A 126 8.38 -2.56 21.11
CA LYS A 126 8.68 -1.86 22.37
C LYS A 126 7.64 -0.78 22.69
N ASN A 127 7.04 -0.18 21.66
CA ASN A 127 6.11 0.95 21.77
C ASN A 127 4.65 0.56 21.46
N LEU A 128 4.44 -0.60 20.83
CA LEU A 128 3.12 -1.14 20.55
C LEU A 128 2.59 -1.81 21.83
N ARG A 129 1.64 -1.20 22.54
CA ARG A 129 1.03 -1.79 23.75
C ARG A 129 0.17 -3.02 23.41
N ASP A 130 -1.09 -2.79 23.10
CA ASP A 130 -2.12 -3.84 23.06
C ASP A 130 -2.30 -4.45 21.67
N PHE A 131 -1.80 -3.79 20.63
CA PHE A 131 -2.00 -4.17 19.22
C PHE A 131 -0.82 -4.93 18.59
N LYS A 132 0.12 -5.44 19.40
CA LYS A 132 1.34 -6.14 18.93
C LYS A 132 1.03 -7.28 17.96
N TRP A 133 0.00 -8.06 18.27
CA TRP A 133 -0.39 -9.21 17.45
C TRP A 133 -1.03 -8.79 16.14
N ALA A 134 -1.97 -7.83 16.18
CA ALA A 134 -2.63 -7.31 14.97
C ALA A 134 -1.61 -6.71 13.98
N ILE A 135 -0.64 -5.95 14.50
CA ILE A 135 0.40 -5.35 13.67
C ILE A 135 1.37 -6.41 13.13
N GLY A 136 1.74 -7.41 13.95
CA GLY A 136 2.59 -8.52 13.49
C GLY A 136 1.94 -9.31 12.34
N ILE A 137 0.66 -9.64 12.46
CA ILE A 137 -0.11 -10.30 11.39
C ILE A 137 -0.15 -9.41 10.14
N TYR A 138 -0.46 -8.13 10.31
CA TYR A 138 -0.49 -7.19 9.19
C TYR A 138 0.88 -7.08 8.49
N MET A 139 1.97 -7.06 9.25
CA MET A 139 3.33 -7.04 8.70
C MET A 139 3.64 -8.27 7.84
N ILE A 140 3.14 -9.45 8.22
CA ILE A 140 3.27 -10.66 7.40
C ILE A 140 2.51 -10.52 6.08
N ILE A 141 1.31 -9.93 6.11
CA ILE A 141 0.48 -9.72 4.91
C ILE A 141 1.16 -8.75 3.93
N ILE A 142 1.65 -7.61 4.41
CA ILE A 142 2.35 -6.64 3.55
C ILE A 142 3.69 -7.19 3.05
N MET A 143 4.38 -8.02 3.85
CA MET A 143 5.59 -8.73 3.43
C MET A 143 5.29 -9.69 2.28
N PHE A 144 4.19 -10.46 2.39
CA PHE A 144 3.75 -11.36 1.32
C PHE A 144 3.42 -10.60 0.04
N MET A 145 2.68 -9.50 0.15
CA MET A 145 2.38 -8.63 -1.00
C MET A 145 3.66 -8.12 -1.66
N ASN A 146 4.62 -7.64 -0.86
CA ASN A 146 5.92 -7.15 -1.32
C ASN A 146 6.74 -8.24 -2.01
N TRP A 147 6.75 -9.46 -1.46
CA TRP A 147 7.44 -10.59 -2.07
C TRP A 147 6.91 -10.89 -3.47
N GLN A 148 5.58 -10.87 -3.64
CA GLN A 148 4.97 -11.04 -4.96
C GLN A 148 5.24 -9.83 -5.86
N ALA A 149 5.09 -8.59 -5.38
CA ALA A 149 5.31 -7.38 -6.17
C ALA A 149 6.75 -7.22 -6.68
N ILE A 150 7.75 -7.45 -5.82
CA ILE A 150 9.17 -7.34 -6.17
C ILE A 150 9.62 -8.55 -7.00
N GLY A 151 9.14 -9.75 -6.67
CA GLY A 151 9.41 -10.95 -7.46
C GLY A 151 8.96 -10.80 -8.92
N LEU A 152 7.82 -10.14 -9.12
CA LEU A 152 7.34 -9.75 -10.44
C LEU A 152 8.27 -8.80 -11.19
N PHE A 153 8.76 -7.76 -10.51
CA PHE A 153 9.73 -6.83 -11.08
C PHE A 153 11.01 -7.54 -11.56
N LEU A 154 11.50 -8.52 -10.79
CA LEU A 154 12.73 -9.24 -11.11
C LEU A 154 12.54 -10.25 -12.25
N THR A 155 11.33 -10.76 -12.45
CA THR A 155 11.03 -11.79 -13.47
C THR A 155 10.77 -11.21 -14.86
N ASP A 156 10.20 -10.01 -14.95
CA ASP A 156 9.95 -9.31 -16.22
C ASP A 156 10.75 -7.98 -16.24
N GLN A 157 11.77 -7.85 -17.09
CA GLN A 157 12.66 -6.67 -17.13
C GLN A 157 12.10 -5.48 -17.94
N ARG A 158 10.81 -5.47 -18.28
CA ARG A 158 10.22 -4.33 -19.01
C ARG A 158 10.14 -3.07 -18.12
N LEU A 159 10.52 -1.93 -18.68
CA LEU A 159 10.56 -0.58 -18.04
C LEU A 159 9.25 -0.15 -17.33
N ARG A 160 8.12 -0.80 -17.63
CA ARG A 160 6.83 -0.61 -16.95
C ARG A 160 6.83 -1.08 -15.48
N ASN A 161 7.82 -1.88 -15.06
CA ASN A 161 7.85 -2.50 -13.75
C ASN A 161 8.48 -1.62 -12.66
N ILE A 162 9.22 -0.56 -13.02
CA ILE A 162 9.81 0.38 -12.03
C ILE A 162 8.71 1.01 -11.15
N GLY A 163 7.53 1.28 -11.73
CA GLY A 163 6.37 1.77 -10.98
C GLY A 163 5.84 0.78 -9.94
N LEU A 164 5.95 -0.53 -10.18
CA LEU A 164 5.55 -1.55 -9.20
C LEU A 164 6.53 -1.61 -8.02
N LEU A 165 7.83 -1.42 -8.29
CA LEU A 165 8.86 -1.40 -7.25
C LEU A 165 8.72 -0.18 -6.32
N ILE A 166 8.46 1.00 -6.90
CA ILE A 166 8.18 2.23 -6.13
C ILE A 166 6.87 2.10 -5.36
N ALA A 167 5.83 1.47 -5.95
CA ALA A 167 4.55 1.25 -5.27
C ALA A 167 4.60 0.18 -4.16
N SER A 168 5.62 -0.69 -4.16
CA SER A 168 5.81 -1.72 -3.14
C SER A 168 6.59 -1.23 -1.91
N LEU A 169 7.45 -0.20 -2.08
CA LEU A 169 8.20 0.45 -1.00
C LEU A 169 7.32 1.37 -0.15
#